data_AF-A0A1A0KSW4-F1
#
_entry.id   AF-A0A1A0KSW4-F1
#
_cell.length_a   1.000
_cell.length_b   1.000
_cell.length_c   1.000
_cell.angle_alpha   90.00
_cell.angle_beta   90.00
_cell.angle_gamma   90.00
#
_symmetry.space_group_name_H-M   'P 1'
#
loop_
_entity.id
_entity.type
_entity.pdbx_description
1 polymer ?
#
loop_
_entity_poly.entity_id
_entity_poly.type
_entity_poly.pdbx_seq_one_letter_code
_entity_poly.pdbx_strand_id
1 'polypeptide(L)'
;MRTPSWVELAGRNAAAESVNVVGMMAVDEPLSGSVRFDFRHAQGGRWRIEHEGQPIYLSSGSSSVVRVDGEMQRLDGDFRLPIMGAQFSPLDLLGPSSLLHRMSTTVSVEGAAHHVEVGGRAAWSITLLGSGGHDIIMTFDDATGVLVRLEDAAGVTRLQVSDLNELGSFSESLFVWDGRVHAARPGRGRTRSTEDDGDDGDDEDQRIEFMRSRVAAQTRAQDVLSVITAADSEAEARAALMQLLDVTEFGAESIIATPIGQFRGDFTASDRHTLEAMEQQYRSR
;
A
#
# COMPACT_ATOMS: atom_id res chain seq x y z
N MET A 1 28.92 -11.81 -1.94
CA MET A 1 27.63 -11.60 -2.65
C MET A 1 27.68 -10.25 -3.35
N ARG A 2 26.97 -10.08 -4.47
CA ARG A 2 26.88 -8.81 -5.20
C ARG A 2 25.85 -7.90 -4.52
N THR A 3 26.15 -6.61 -4.41
CA THR A 3 25.20 -5.59 -3.95
C THR A 3 23.97 -5.54 -4.86
N PRO A 4 22.74 -5.67 -4.32
CA PRO A 4 21.53 -5.59 -5.11
C PRO A 4 21.28 -4.15 -5.61
N SER A 5 20.77 -4.05 -6.82
CA SER A 5 20.26 -2.82 -7.41
C SER A 5 18.92 -2.42 -6.80
N TRP A 6 18.52 -1.17 -7.02
CA TRP A 6 17.21 -0.66 -6.63
C TRP A 6 16.05 -1.50 -7.15
N VAL A 7 16.08 -1.84 -8.45
CA VAL A 7 15.04 -2.64 -9.10
C VAL A 7 14.94 -4.03 -8.46
N GLU A 8 16.07 -4.63 -8.09
CA GLU A 8 16.08 -5.90 -7.37
C GLU A 8 15.49 -5.76 -5.96
N LEU A 9 15.80 -4.68 -5.22
CA LEU A 9 15.22 -4.43 -3.89
C LEU A 9 13.72 -4.16 -3.94
N ALA A 10 13.27 -3.29 -4.86
CA ALA A 10 11.86 -3.01 -5.07
C ALA A 10 11.10 -4.27 -5.50
N GLY A 11 11.68 -5.06 -6.41
CA GLY A 11 11.13 -6.35 -6.81
C GLY A 11 11.04 -7.35 -5.66
N ARG A 12 12.06 -7.41 -4.79
CA ARG A 12 12.05 -8.26 -3.59
C ARG A 12 11.00 -7.81 -2.56
N ASN A 13 10.90 -6.51 -2.30
CA ASN A 13 9.91 -5.98 -1.35
C ASN A 13 8.46 -6.16 -1.86
N ALA A 14 8.24 -6.05 -3.16
CA ALA A 14 6.96 -6.40 -3.77
C ALA A 14 6.70 -7.92 -3.65
N ALA A 15 7.70 -8.75 -3.94
CA ALA A 15 7.59 -10.21 -3.82
C ALA A 15 7.36 -10.69 -2.38
N ALA A 16 7.71 -9.89 -1.37
CA ALA A 16 7.44 -10.17 0.04
C ALA A 16 5.92 -10.28 0.35
N GLU A 17 5.04 -9.79 -0.52
CA GLU A 17 3.59 -10.08 -0.44
C GLU A 17 3.27 -11.58 -0.53
N SER A 18 4.19 -12.38 -1.09
CA SER A 18 4.05 -13.83 -1.17
C SER A 18 4.59 -14.60 0.04
N VAL A 19 5.14 -13.93 1.06
CA VAL A 19 5.65 -14.60 2.27
C VAL A 19 4.66 -14.50 3.44
N ASN A 20 4.70 -15.50 4.30
CA ASN A 20 3.92 -15.56 5.53
C ASN A 20 4.85 -15.14 6.68
N VAL A 21 4.65 -13.97 7.26
CA VAL A 21 5.56 -13.42 8.29
C VAL A 21 4.83 -12.93 9.52
N VAL A 22 5.52 -13.02 10.66
CA VAL A 22 5.13 -12.38 11.91
C VAL A 22 6.27 -11.52 12.41
N GLY A 23 5.95 -10.47 13.16
CA GLY A 23 6.95 -9.66 13.83
C GLY A 23 6.31 -8.59 14.70
N MET A 24 7.16 -7.82 15.36
CA MET A 24 6.79 -6.62 16.08
C MET A 24 7.37 -5.42 15.34
N MET A 25 6.57 -4.39 15.11
CA MET A 25 7.01 -3.11 14.57
C MET A 25 6.96 -2.05 15.67
N ALA A 26 8.07 -1.39 15.92
CA ALA A 26 8.15 -0.19 16.75
C ALA A 26 8.31 1.04 15.86
N VAL A 27 7.52 2.08 16.14
CA VAL A 27 7.59 3.39 15.50
C VAL A 27 7.97 4.41 16.55
N ASP A 28 8.89 5.31 16.23
CA ASP A 28 9.24 6.43 17.10
C ASP A 28 8.53 7.70 16.63
N GLU A 29 7.61 8.21 17.45
CA GLU A 29 6.86 9.42 17.14
C GLU A 29 7.36 10.61 17.96
N PRO A 30 7.67 11.75 17.31
CA PRO A 30 8.23 12.92 17.99
C PRO A 30 7.38 13.48 19.15
N LEU A 31 6.06 13.26 19.13
CA LEU A 31 5.12 13.84 20.09
C LEU A 31 4.51 12.81 21.05
N SER A 32 4.40 11.56 20.62
CA SER A 32 3.67 10.49 21.31
C SER A 32 4.58 9.46 21.96
N GLY A 33 5.89 9.48 21.65
CA GLY A 33 6.84 8.46 22.03
C GLY A 33 6.76 7.23 21.12
N SER A 34 7.28 6.09 21.58
CA SER A 34 7.33 4.89 20.76
C SER A 34 6.01 4.10 20.82
N VAL A 35 5.43 3.81 19.66
CA VAL A 35 4.25 2.97 19.48
C VAL A 35 4.67 1.60 18.96
N ARG A 36 4.05 0.53 19.46
CA ARG A 36 4.35 -0.86 19.06
C ARG A 36 3.14 -1.56 18.50
N PHE A 37 3.40 -2.36 17.46
CA PHE A 37 2.41 -3.18 16.77
C PHE A 37 2.91 -4.61 16.63
N ASP A 38 2.11 -5.58 17.02
CA ASP A 38 2.31 -6.97 16.60
C ASP A 38 1.61 -7.17 15.26
N PHE A 39 2.32 -7.71 14.27
CA PHE A 39 1.76 -7.94 12.96
C PHE A 39 1.91 -9.39 12.51
N ARG A 40 0.95 -9.81 11.69
CA ARG A 40 0.96 -11.07 10.95
C ARG A 40 0.52 -10.77 9.54
N HIS A 41 1.32 -11.18 8.58
CA HIS A 41 1.04 -11.08 7.16
C HIS A 41 0.99 -12.48 6.57
N ALA A 42 0.00 -12.73 5.72
CA ALA A 42 -0.06 -13.92 4.90
C ALA A 42 -0.34 -13.56 3.44
N GLN A 43 0.04 -14.48 2.56
CA GLN A 43 -0.21 -14.41 1.13
C GLN A 43 -1.65 -13.99 0.80
N GLY A 44 -1.79 -13.20 -0.27
CA GLY A 44 -3.08 -12.73 -0.77
C GLY A 44 -3.60 -11.49 -0.05
N GLY A 45 -2.71 -10.63 0.45
CA GLY A 45 -3.08 -9.37 1.12
C GLY A 45 -3.76 -9.59 2.48
N ARG A 46 -3.48 -10.72 3.15
CA ARG A 46 -4.04 -11.04 4.46
C ARG A 46 -3.19 -10.44 5.56
N TRP A 47 -3.82 -9.72 6.46
CA TRP A 47 -3.14 -8.97 7.51
C TRP A 47 -3.88 -9.07 8.83
N ARG A 48 -3.12 -9.13 9.91
CA ARG A 48 -3.59 -8.89 11.26
C ARG A 48 -2.60 -7.98 11.94
N ILE A 49 -3.08 -6.87 12.44
CA ILE A 49 -2.29 -5.90 13.18
C ILE A 49 -2.94 -5.70 14.55
N GLU A 50 -2.14 -5.81 15.58
CA GLU A 50 -2.53 -5.66 16.97
C GLU A 50 -1.74 -4.53 17.64
N HIS A 51 -2.39 -3.81 18.55
CA HIS A 51 -1.77 -2.85 19.44
C HIS A 51 -2.22 -3.17 20.87
N GLU A 52 -1.28 -3.27 21.80
CA GLU A 52 -1.53 -3.69 23.19
C GLU A 52 -2.32 -5.02 23.28
N GLY A 53 -2.00 -5.97 22.39
CA GLY A 53 -2.67 -7.28 22.32
C GLY A 53 -4.09 -7.26 21.78
N GLN A 54 -4.59 -6.12 21.28
CA GLN A 54 -5.92 -5.98 20.70
C GLN A 54 -5.83 -5.83 19.18
N PRO A 55 -6.65 -6.55 18.38
CA PRO A 55 -6.69 -6.35 16.94
C PRO A 55 -7.24 -4.97 16.62
N ILE A 56 -6.45 -4.19 15.88
CA ILE A 56 -6.80 -2.86 15.39
C ILE A 56 -7.05 -2.84 13.89
N TYR A 57 -6.50 -3.81 13.15
CA TYR A 57 -6.74 -3.99 11.72
C TYR A 57 -6.69 -5.48 11.35
N LEU A 58 -7.65 -5.91 10.54
CA LEU A 58 -7.71 -7.25 9.98
C LEU A 58 -8.07 -7.14 8.49
N SER A 59 -7.35 -7.86 7.65
CA SER A 59 -7.66 -8.05 6.23
C SER A 59 -7.68 -9.52 5.90
N SER A 60 -8.77 -9.96 5.28
CA SER A 60 -8.92 -11.30 4.68
C SER A 60 -8.41 -11.36 3.24
N GLY A 61 -7.94 -10.25 2.68
CA GLY A 61 -7.58 -10.10 1.26
C GLY A 61 -8.74 -9.59 0.40
N SER A 62 -9.99 -9.96 0.72
CA SER A 62 -11.20 -9.46 0.03
C SER A 62 -11.95 -8.39 0.82
N SER A 63 -11.77 -8.37 2.14
CA SER A 63 -12.42 -7.41 3.03
C SER A 63 -11.49 -7.04 4.16
N SER A 64 -11.55 -5.78 4.58
CA SER A 64 -10.79 -5.24 5.68
C SER A 64 -11.70 -4.64 6.73
N VAL A 65 -11.32 -4.79 8.00
CA VAL A 65 -11.94 -4.12 9.14
C VAL A 65 -10.89 -3.43 9.98
N VAL A 66 -11.28 -2.31 10.57
CA VAL A 66 -10.41 -1.48 11.41
C VAL A 66 -11.14 -1.10 12.69
N ARG A 67 -10.41 -0.96 13.80
CA ARG A 67 -10.98 -0.53 15.08
C ARG A 67 -11.02 0.99 15.18
N VAL A 68 -12.20 1.57 15.34
CA VAL A 68 -12.42 3.02 15.53
C VAL A 68 -13.31 3.22 16.75
N ASP A 69 -12.90 4.09 17.67
CA ASP A 69 -13.61 4.34 18.93
C ASP A 69 -13.95 3.05 19.70
N GLY A 70 -13.06 2.06 19.63
CA GLY A 70 -13.24 0.75 20.26
C GLY A 70 -14.10 -0.26 19.48
N GLU A 71 -14.77 0.15 18.41
CA GLU A 71 -15.64 -0.70 17.59
C GLU A 71 -14.96 -1.12 16.28
N MET A 72 -15.15 -2.37 15.84
CA MET A 72 -14.65 -2.82 14.54
C MET A 72 -15.61 -2.36 13.43
N GLN A 73 -15.08 -1.65 12.44
CA GLN A 73 -15.82 -1.08 11.32
C GLN A 73 -15.31 -1.65 9.99
N ARG A 74 -16.20 -1.82 9.01
CA ARG A 74 -15.79 -2.16 7.64
C ARG A 74 -15.04 -0.99 7.01
N LEU A 75 -13.98 -1.34 6.29
CA LEU A 75 -13.22 -0.40 5.49
C LEU A 75 -13.68 -0.53 4.05
N ASP A 76 -14.58 0.36 3.63
CA ASP A 76 -15.12 0.39 2.26
C ASP A 76 -14.32 1.41 1.42
N GLY A 77 -13.48 0.92 0.50
CA GLY A 77 -12.67 1.74 -0.40
C GLY A 77 -11.33 2.25 0.18
N ASP A 78 -10.80 3.32 -0.42
CA ASP A 78 -9.48 3.93 -0.14
C ASP A 78 -9.45 4.71 1.18
N PHE A 79 -9.70 4.03 2.29
CA PHE A 79 -9.38 4.60 3.60
C PHE A 79 -7.88 4.48 3.82
N ARG A 80 -7.16 5.58 3.55
CA ARG A 80 -5.86 5.85 4.19
C ARG A 80 -6.08 5.72 5.68
N LEU A 81 -5.56 4.68 6.34
CA LEU A 81 -5.76 4.42 7.78
C LEU A 81 -5.42 5.68 8.61
N PRO A 82 -6.41 6.51 9.00
CA PRO A 82 -6.15 7.70 9.82
C PRO A 82 -6.02 7.33 11.30
N ILE A 83 -6.25 6.05 11.60
CA ILE A 83 -6.68 5.55 12.91
C ILE A 83 -5.50 5.21 13.82
N MET A 84 -4.28 5.11 13.30
CA MET A 84 -3.16 4.70 14.15
C MET A 84 -2.45 5.85 14.85
N GLY A 85 -2.70 7.12 14.49
CA GLY A 85 -1.94 8.28 15.00
C GLY A 85 -0.46 8.29 14.58
N ALA A 86 0.07 7.11 14.28
CA ALA A 86 1.41 6.83 13.87
C ALA A 86 1.69 7.22 12.42
N GLN A 87 2.89 7.76 12.24
CA GLN A 87 3.43 8.11 10.93
C GLN A 87 3.59 6.88 10.02
N PHE A 88 3.79 5.70 10.62
CA PHE A 88 4.03 4.45 9.90
C PHE A 88 3.13 3.31 10.41
N SER A 89 2.80 2.39 9.49
CA SER A 89 1.92 1.24 9.67
C SER A 89 2.65 -0.05 9.30
N PRO A 90 2.31 -1.23 9.89
CA PRO A 90 2.82 -2.50 9.38
C PRO A 90 2.52 -2.77 7.90
N LEU A 91 1.48 -2.13 7.33
CA LEU A 91 1.19 -2.20 5.90
C LEU A 91 2.28 -1.53 5.03
N ASP A 92 3.13 -0.70 5.63
CA ASP A 92 4.23 -0.02 4.97
C ASP A 92 5.43 -0.94 4.71
N LEU A 93 5.46 -2.10 5.36
CA LEU A 93 6.66 -2.94 5.43
C LEU A 93 6.91 -3.72 4.12
N LEU A 94 5.86 -4.09 3.40
CA LEU A 94 5.94 -4.99 2.25
C LEU A 94 4.75 -4.87 1.30
N GLY A 95 4.94 -5.36 0.08
CA GLY A 95 3.87 -5.48 -0.91
C GLY A 95 3.46 -4.15 -1.56
N PRO A 96 2.30 -4.12 -2.24
CA PRO A 96 1.88 -3.00 -3.08
C PRO A 96 1.53 -1.75 -2.28
N SER A 97 1.18 -1.88 -1.01
CA SER A 97 0.93 -0.74 -0.12
C SER A 97 2.17 -0.27 0.63
N SER A 98 3.35 -0.86 0.37
CA SER A 98 4.58 -0.54 1.10
C SER A 98 5.00 0.93 0.96
N LEU A 99 5.75 1.42 1.96
CA LEU A 99 6.36 2.74 1.91
C LEU A 99 7.30 2.89 0.71
N LEU A 100 8.04 1.83 0.39
CA LEU A 100 8.95 1.80 -0.75
C LEU A 100 8.23 2.09 -2.06
N HIS A 101 7.08 1.43 -2.27
CA HIS A 101 6.26 1.63 -3.47
C HIS A 101 5.70 3.06 -3.54
N ARG A 102 5.21 3.61 -2.42
CA ARG A 102 4.71 4.99 -2.39
C ARG A 102 5.80 6.03 -2.67
N MET A 103 7.03 5.74 -2.27
CA MET A 103 8.16 6.66 -2.43
C MET A 103 8.84 6.53 -3.79
N SER A 104 8.67 5.42 -4.52
CA SER A 104 9.48 5.12 -5.71
C SER A 104 9.38 6.13 -6.85
N THR A 105 8.36 6.99 -6.87
CA THR A 105 8.20 8.08 -7.86
C THR A 105 8.85 9.40 -7.45
N THR A 106 9.27 9.55 -6.19
CA THR A 106 9.70 10.83 -5.60
C THR A 106 11.11 10.82 -5.02
N VAL A 107 11.78 9.66 -5.02
CA VAL A 107 13.12 9.48 -4.46
C VAL A 107 14.08 8.89 -5.48
N SER A 108 15.35 9.27 -5.38
CA SER A 108 16.43 8.63 -6.13
C SER A 108 17.33 7.84 -5.17
N VAL A 109 17.99 6.82 -5.71
CA VAL A 109 18.89 5.97 -4.91
C VAL A 109 20.28 6.57 -4.90
N GLU A 110 20.84 6.73 -3.70
CA GLU A 110 22.24 7.11 -3.53
C GLU A 110 23.11 5.87 -3.36
N GLY A 111 24.05 5.69 -4.29
CA GLY A 111 25.08 4.67 -4.18
C GLY A 111 24.55 3.24 -4.29
N ALA A 112 25.28 2.32 -3.67
CA ALA A 112 25.05 0.89 -3.76
C ALA A 112 24.57 0.37 -2.40
N ALA A 113 23.65 -0.60 -2.38
CA ALA A 113 23.18 -1.17 -1.12
C ALA A 113 24.31 -1.83 -0.29
N HIS A 114 24.21 -1.68 1.02
CA HIS A 114 25.18 -2.16 1.99
C HIS A 114 24.62 -3.34 2.77
N HIS A 115 25.43 -4.38 2.94
CA HIS A 115 25.04 -5.51 3.79
C HIS A 115 25.14 -5.09 5.26
N VAL A 116 24.09 -5.36 6.02
CA VAL A 116 23.99 -5.08 7.45
C VAL A 116 23.34 -6.26 8.17
N GLU A 117 23.34 -6.23 9.49
CA GLU A 117 22.61 -7.19 10.32
C GLU A 117 21.60 -6.43 11.19
N VAL A 118 20.36 -6.89 11.21
CA VAL A 118 19.29 -6.32 12.05
C VAL A 118 18.66 -7.46 12.84
N GLY A 119 18.75 -7.39 14.17
CA GLY A 119 18.15 -8.41 15.05
C GLY A 119 18.68 -9.84 14.79
N GLY A 120 19.96 -9.99 14.41
CA GLY A 120 20.56 -11.28 14.08
C GLY A 120 20.22 -11.82 12.68
N ARG A 121 19.53 -11.03 11.84
CA ARG A 121 19.16 -11.39 10.47
C ARG A 121 19.95 -10.58 9.45
N ALA A 122 20.39 -11.25 8.39
CA ALA A 122 21.05 -10.59 7.25
C ALA A 122 20.07 -9.63 6.55
N ALA A 123 20.55 -8.43 6.24
CA ALA A 123 19.74 -7.38 5.65
C ALA A 123 20.56 -6.48 4.70
N TRP A 124 19.87 -5.72 3.87
CA TRP A 124 20.46 -4.74 2.96
C TRP A 124 19.92 -3.34 3.27
N SER A 125 20.84 -2.39 3.47
CA SER A 125 20.53 -0.98 3.66
C SER A 125 20.80 -0.18 2.40
N ILE A 126 19.93 0.78 2.11
CA ILE A 126 20.02 1.69 0.97
C ILE A 126 19.68 3.11 1.41
N THR A 127 20.44 4.07 0.91
CA THR A 127 20.17 5.50 1.11
C THR A 127 19.36 6.03 -0.06
N LEU A 128 18.29 6.75 0.25
CA LEU A 128 17.38 7.37 -0.69
C LEU A 128 17.43 8.89 -0.52
N LEU A 129 17.60 9.60 -1.62
CA LEU A 129 17.57 11.06 -1.68
C LEU A 129 16.14 11.51 -1.98
N GLY A 130 15.52 12.18 -1.01
CA GLY A 130 14.24 12.85 -1.21
C GLY A 130 14.39 14.13 -2.03
N SER A 131 13.36 14.48 -2.80
CA SER A 131 13.27 15.73 -3.57
C SER A 131 13.35 17.02 -2.72
N GLY A 132 13.29 16.92 -1.40
CA GLY A 132 13.44 18.01 -0.43
C GLY A 132 14.78 18.06 0.33
N GLY A 133 15.78 17.25 -0.04
CA GLY A 133 17.10 17.25 0.63
C GLY A 133 17.12 16.55 2.00
N HIS A 134 16.16 15.67 2.25
CA HIS A 134 16.14 14.79 3.40
C HIS A 134 16.44 13.37 2.95
N ASP A 135 17.61 12.89 3.32
CA ASP A 135 18.03 11.53 3.01
C ASP A 135 17.36 10.57 3.99
N ILE A 136 16.95 9.41 3.48
CA ILE A 136 16.28 8.37 4.24
C ILE A 136 17.04 7.08 4.01
N ILE A 137 17.32 6.35 5.08
CA ILE A 137 17.99 5.06 5.01
C ILE A 137 16.93 3.98 5.26
N MET A 138 16.75 3.09 4.28
CA MET A 138 15.84 1.96 4.37
C MET A 138 16.64 0.67 4.46
N THR A 139 16.28 -0.22 5.39
CA THR A 139 16.92 -1.53 5.54
C THR A 139 15.91 -2.65 5.34
N PHE A 140 16.20 -3.60 4.47
CA PHE A 140 15.33 -4.72 4.10
C PHE A 140 15.94 -6.05 4.53
N ASP A 141 15.14 -6.95 5.10
CA ASP A 141 15.54 -8.32 5.38
C ASP A 141 15.94 -9.03 4.08
N ASP A 142 17.12 -9.65 4.04
CA ASP A 142 17.65 -10.25 2.80
C ASP A 142 16.81 -11.46 2.37
N ALA A 143 16.32 -12.24 3.34
CA ALA A 143 15.57 -13.47 3.07
C ALA A 143 14.15 -13.18 2.58
N THR A 144 13.45 -12.25 3.23
CA THR A 144 12.03 -12.00 2.97
C THR A 144 11.76 -10.77 2.11
N GLY A 145 12.69 -9.80 2.03
CA GLY A 145 12.48 -8.53 1.35
C GLY A 145 11.65 -7.50 2.14
N VAL A 146 11.27 -7.83 3.38
CA VAL A 146 10.48 -6.95 4.25
C VAL A 146 11.32 -5.77 4.72
N LEU A 147 10.77 -4.56 4.72
CA LEU A 147 11.39 -3.39 5.37
C LEU A 147 11.48 -3.64 6.88
N VAL A 148 12.69 -3.64 7.43
CA VAL A 148 12.93 -3.91 8.86
C VAL A 148 13.45 -2.70 9.62
N ARG A 149 13.91 -1.65 8.93
CA ARG A 149 14.31 -0.40 9.57
C ARG A 149 14.18 0.80 8.63
N LEU A 150 13.77 1.93 9.19
CA LEU A 150 13.77 3.24 8.55
C LEU A 150 14.51 4.23 9.45
N GLU A 151 15.49 4.94 8.92
CA GLU A 151 16.25 5.98 9.61
C GLU A 151 16.25 7.26 8.77
N ASP A 152 16.31 8.41 9.44
CA ASP A 152 16.59 9.68 8.76
C ASP A 152 18.09 9.90 8.53
N ALA A 153 18.44 10.98 7.82
CA ALA A 153 19.83 11.36 7.53
C ALA A 153 20.70 11.55 8.79
N ALA A 154 20.10 11.81 9.96
CA ALA A 154 20.82 11.93 11.22
C ALA A 154 21.03 10.57 11.92
N GLY A 155 20.56 9.48 11.33
CA GLY A 155 20.60 8.14 11.90
C GLY A 155 19.54 7.89 12.97
N VAL A 156 18.52 8.76 13.08
CA VAL A 156 17.42 8.55 14.02
C VAL A 156 16.47 7.51 13.45
N THR A 157 16.33 6.39 14.14
CA THR A 157 15.40 5.31 13.77
C THR A 157 13.96 5.77 13.96
N ARG A 158 13.19 5.79 12.87
CA ARG A 158 11.76 6.14 12.85
C ARG A 158 10.87 4.92 12.91
N LEU A 159 11.34 3.80 12.36
CA LEU A 159 10.66 2.52 12.36
C LEU A 159 11.68 1.40 12.49
N GLN A 160 11.37 0.38 13.29
CA GLN A 160 12.16 -0.84 13.38
C GLN A 160 11.26 -2.06 13.60
N VAL A 161 11.57 -3.14 12.89
CA VAL A 161 10.96 -4.45 13.08
C VAL A 161 11.88 -5.32 13.94
N SER A 162 11.31 -6.00 14.93
CA SER A 162 11.96 -7.04 15.72
C SER A 162 11.19 -8.36 15.63
N ASP A 163 11.83 -9.45 16.02
CA ASP A 163 11.24 -10.80 16.08
C ASP A 163 10.60 -11.25 14.75
N LEU A 164 11.17 -10.79 13.62
CA LEU A 164 10.70 -11.16 12.29
C LEU A 164 10.96 -12.64 12.02
N ASN A 165 9.88 -13.38 11.80
CA ASN A 165 9.92 -14.80 11.50
C ASN A 165 9.03 -15.13 10.31
N GLU A 166 9.55 -15.95 9.40
CA GLU A 166 8.78 -16.54 8.31
C GLU A 166 8.13 -17.85 8.80
N LEU A 167 6.85 -18.04 8.50
CA LEU A 167 6.06 -19.21 8.89
C LEU A 167 5.55 -19.93 7.65
N GLY A 168 5.31 -21.24 7.76
CA GLY A 168 4.82 -22.03 6.61
C GLY A 168 3.38 -21.65 6.19
N SER A 169 2.48 -21.47 7.16
CA SER A 169 1.08 -21.15 6.91
C SER A 169 0.40 -20.59 8.15
N PHE A 170 -0.71 -19.89 7.95
CA PHE A 170 -1.61 -19.41 9.01
C PHE A 170 -3.00 -20.00 8.86
N SER A 171 -3.71 -20.14 9.98
CA SER A 171 -5.16 -20.39 9.93
C SER A 171 -5.88 -19.16 9.38
N GLU A 172 -6.80 -19.35 8.43
CA GLU A 172 -7.56 -18.25 7.82
C GLU A 172 -8.36 -17.44 8.84
N SER A 173 -8.85 -18.11 9.88
CA SER A 173 -9.61 -17.49 10.98
C SER A 173 -8.83 -16.38 11.71
N LEU A 174 -7.50 -16.35 11.62
CA LEU A 174 -6.68 -15.29 12.24
C LEU A 174 -6.93 -13.91 11.59
N PHE A 175 -7.33 -13.89 10.33
CA PHE A 175 -7.46 -12.69 9.51
C PHE A 175 -8.90 -12.19 9.38
N VAL A 176 -9.84 -12.86 10.06
CA VAL A 176 -11.26 -12.55 10.01
C VAL A 176 -11.71 -12.12 11.41
N TRP A 177 -12.53 -11.08 11.46
CA TRP A 177 -13.22 -10.70 12.69
C TRP A 177 -14.50 -11.52 12.82
N ASP A 178 -14.61 -12.29 13.89
CA ASP A 178 -15.78 -13.11 14.23
C ASP A 178 -16.82 -12.34 15.08
N GLY A 179 -16.42 -11.19 15.64
CA GLY A 179 -17.30 -10.31 16.39
C GLY A 179 -18.20 -9.43 15.53
N ARG A 180 -18.98 -8.58 16.20
CA ARG A 180 -19.85 -7.62 15.54
C ARG A 180 -19.03 -6.61 14.73
N VAL A 181 -19.41 -6.39 13.48
CA VAL A 181 -18.89 -5.30 12.64
C VAL A 181 -19.94 -4.20 12.55
N HIS A 182 -19.50 -2.98 12.82
CA HIS A 182 -20.32 -1.78 12.78
C HIS A 182 -20.20 -1.15 11.38
N ALA A 183 -21.29 -0.60 10.86
CA ALA A 183 -21.19 0.24 9.68
C ALA A 183 -20.31 1.44 10.02
N ALA A 184 -19.48 1.88 9.08
CA ALA A 184 -18.74 3.12 9.24
C ALA A 184 -19.74 4.23 9.59
N ARG A 185 -19.54 4.92 10.72
CA ARG A 185 -20.35 6.11 11.00
C ARG A 185 -20.08 7.08 9.86
N PRO A 186 -21.09 7.66 9.18
CA PRO A 186 -20.84 8.77 8.27
C PRO A 186 -20.07 9.79 9.09
N GLY A 187 -18.82 10.04 8.69
CA GLY A 187 -17.91 10.85 9.49
C GLY A 187 -18.63 12.13 9.87
N ARG A 188 -18.56 12.52 11.14
CA ARG A 188 -18.76 13.92 11.47
C ARG A 188 -17.72 14.65 10.63
N GLY A 189 -18.19 15.21 9.52
CA GLY A 189 -17.42 16.19 8.78
C GLY A 189 -16.87 17.14 9.83
N ARG A 190 -15.54 17.27 9.86
CA ARG A 190 -14.96 18.55 10.25
C ARG A 190 -15.82 19.56 9.53
N THR A 191 -16.47 20.41 10.31
CA THR A 191 -17.28 21.52 9.89
C THR A 191 -16.67 22.03 8.58
N ARG A 192 -17.32 21.70 7.44
CA ARG A 192 -17.19 22.48 6.23
C ARG A 192 -17.64 23.84 6.73
N SER A 193 -16.68 24.72 7.00
CA SER A 193 -16.97 26.14 7.02
C SER A 193 -17.72 26.37 5.72
N THR A 194 -19.00 26.68 5.87
CA THR A 194 -19.88 27.20 4.86
C THR A 194 -19.19 28.39 4.23
N GLU A 195 -18.49 28.17 3.12
CA GLU A 195 -17.99 29.13 2.15
C GLU A 195 -17.19 28.36 1.07
N ASP A 196 -17.87 27.51 0.31
CA ASP A 196 -17.81 27.51 -1.16
C ASP A 196 -18.76 26.42 -1.70
N ASP A 197 -19.84 26.86 -2.32
CA ASP A 197 -20.77 26.02 -3.07
C ASP A 197 -20.12 25.62 -4.41
N GLY A 198 -19.62 24.40 -4.49
CA GLY A 198 -19.24 23.77 -5.75
C GLY A 198 -18.03 22.86 -5.59
N ASP A 199 -18.28 21.56 -5.40
CA ASP A 199 -17.46 20.44 -5.93
C ASP A 199 -17.62 19.16 -5.07
N ASP A 200 -18.83 18.58 -5.02
CA ASP A 200 -19.05 17.19 -4.56
C ASP A 200 -19.24 16.23 -5.76
N GLY A 201 -19.24 16.77 -6.99
CA GLY A 201 -19.39 16.01 -8.23
C GLY A 201 -18.06 15.45 -8.73
N ASP A 202 -16.97 16.22 -8.63
CA ASP A 202 -15.70 15.84 -9.25
C ASP A 202 -15.03 14.66 -8.52
N ASP A 203 -15.25 14.50 -7.20
CA ASP A 203 -14.72 13.36 -6.42
C ASP A 203 -15.38 12.02 -6.78
N GLU A 204 -16.68 12.00 -7.07
CA GLU A 204 -17.40 10.78 -7.45
C GLU A 204 -17.15 10.43 -8.93
N ASP A 205 -17.06 11.45 -9.78
CA ASP A 205 -16.70 11.31 -11.19
C ASP A 205 -15.26 10.79 -11.36
N GLN A 206 -14.29 11.33 -10.60
CA GLN A 206 -12.91 10.81 -10.58
C GLN A 206 -12.85 9.37 -10.10
N ARG A 207 -13.66 9.00 -9.10
CA ARG A 207 -13.68 7.62 -8.58
C ARG A 207 -14.29 6.63 -9.57
N ILE A 208 -15.33 7.02 -10.30
CA ILE A 208 -15.89 6.21 -11.39
C ILE A 208 -14.89 6.09 -12.53
N GLU A 209 -14.22 7.19 -12.88
CA GLU A 209 -13.21 7.23 -13.94
C GLU A 209 -11.99 6.35 -13.62
N PHE A 210 -11.53 6.36 -12.37
CA PHE A 210 -10.49 5.45 -11.88
C PHE A 210 -10.90 3.98 -12.08
N MET A 211 -12.10 3.61 -11.65
CA MET A 211 -12.60 2.24 -11.76
C MET A 211 -12.82 1.81 -13.22
N ARG A 212 -13.31 2.71 -14.08
CA ARG A 212 -13.43 2.47 -15.53
C ARG A 212 -12.08 2.19 -16.15
N SER A 213 -11.10 3.05 -15.88
CA SER A 213 -9.75 2.93 -16.39
C SER A 213 -9.08 1.63 -15.94
N ARG A 214 -9.28 1.23 -14.68
CA ARG A 214 -8.76 -0.04 -14.14
C ARG A 214 -9.36 -1.27 -14.82
N VAL A 215 -10.69 -1.31 -14.99
CA VAL A 215 -11.39 -2.42 -15.67
C VAL A 215 -11.01 -2.50 -17.16
N ALA A 216 -10.86 -1.34 -17.83
CA ALA A 216 -10.39 -1.27 -19.22
C ALA A 216 -8.98 -1.84 -19.36
N ALA A 217 -8.06 -1.45 -18.47
CA ALA A 217 -6.69 -1.92 -18.48
C ALA A 217 -6.57 -3.42 -18.18
N GLN A 218 -7.33 -3.94 -17.21
CA GLN A 218 -7.38 -5.38 -16.91
C GLN A 218 -7.92 -6.22 -18.07
N THR A 219 -8.89 -5.69 -18.82
CA THR A 219 -9.48 -6.39 -19.98
C THR A 219 -8.48 -6.52 -21.14
N ARG A 220 -7.48 -5.64 -21.21
CA ARG A 220 -6.43 -5.63 -22.25
C ARG A 220 -5.02 -5.67 -21.65
N ALA A 221 -4.86 -6.46 -20.59
CA ALA A 221 -3.63 -6.50 -19.77
C ALA A 221 -2.33 -6.67 -20.57
N GLN A 222 -2.32 -7.53 -21.59
CA GLN A 222 -1.13 -7.76 -22.41
C GLN A 222 -0.77 -6.56 -23.30
N ASP A 223 -1.77 -5.89 -23.86
CA ASP A 223 -1.56 -4.68 -24.68
C ASP A 223 -1.05 -3.52 -23.81
N VAL A 224 -1.64 -3.36 -22.62
CA VAL A 224 -1.25 -2.34 -21.63
C VAL A 224 0.20 -2.54 -21.20
N LEU A 225 0.58 -3.76 -20.82
CA LEU A 225 1.95 -4.05 -20.42
C LEU A 225 2.94 -3.84 -21.56
N SER A 226 2.58 -4.23 -22.80
CA SER A 226 3.41 -4.00 -23.98
C SER A 226 3.69 -2.51 -24.18
N VAL A 227 2.65 -1.66 -24.14
CA VAL A 227 2.76 -0.22 -24.33
C VAL A 227 3.57 0.46 -23.21
N ILE A 228 3.36 0.07 -21.95
CA ILE A 228 4.13 0.60 -20.82
C ILE A 228 5.61 0.22 -20.95
N THR A 229 5.92 -1.01 -21.35
CA THR A 229 7.31 -1.48 -21.50
C THR A 229 8.04 -0.94 -22.72
N ALA A 230 7.31 -0.47 -23.73
CA ALA A 230 7.87 0.09 -24.96
C ALA A 230 8.11 1.61 -24.89
N ALA A 231 7.58 2.29 -23.88
CA ALA A 231 7.72 3.74 -23.71
C ALA A 231 9.08 4.11 -23.09
N ASP A 232 9.71 5.15 -23.63
CA ASP A 232 11.00 5.65 -23.13
C ASP A 232 10.82 6.61 -21.94
N SER A 233 9.58 7.03 -21.65
CA SER A 233 9.24 7.90 -20.52
C SER A 233 7.81 7.67 -20.02
N GLU A 234 7.53 8.09 -18.78
CA GLU A 234 6.20 8.01 -18.19
C GLU A 234 5.16 8.86 -18.95
N ALA A 235 5.56 10.04 -19.44
CA ALA A 235 4.70 10.89 -20.26
C ALA A 235 4.30 10.20 -21.58
N GLU A 236 5.22 9.45 -22.18
CA GLU A 236 4.96 8.67 -23.38
C GLU A 236 4.08 7.44 -23.09
N ALA A 237 4.34 6.74 -21.98
CA ALA A 237 3.49 5.63 -21.52
C ALA A 237 2.04 6.10 -21.27
N ARG A 238 1.87 7.27 -20.65
CA ARG A 238 0.56 7.88 -20.36
C ARG A 238 -0.19 8.24 -21.63
N ALA A 239 0.46 8.96 -22.55
CA ALA A 239 -0.13 9.33 -23.83
C ALA A 239 -0.54 8.08 -24.64
N ALA A 240 0.29 7.04 -24.62
CA ALA A 240 0.01 5.79 -25.31
C ALA A 240 -1.13 4.99 -24.65
N LEU A 241 -1.27 5.01 -23.31
CA LEU A 241 -2.40 4.40 -22.60
C LEU A 241 -3.72 5.12 -22.85
N MET A 242 -3.72 6.45 -22.86
CA MET A 242 -4.90 7.25 -23.22
C MET A 242 -5.41 6.87 -24.61
N GLN A 243 -4.50 6.72 -25.59
CA GLN A 243 -4.86 6.29 -26.95
C GLN A 243 -5.30 4.82 -27.02
N LEU A 244 -4.66 3.93 -26.27
CA LEU A 244 -4.92 2.50 -26.32
C LEU A 244 -6.28 2.14 -25.71
N LEU A 245 -6.62 2.74 -24.57
CA LEU A 245 -7.79 2.41 -23.75
C LEU A 245 -8.93 3.43 -23.86
N ASP A 246 -8.73 4.56 -24.54
CA ASP A 246 -9.69 5.68 -24.62
C ASP A 246 -10.08 6.21 -23.22
N VAL A 247 -9.07 6.38 -22.37
CA VAL A 247 -9.21 6.86 -20.98
C VAL A 247 -8.69 8.29 -20.85
N THR A 248 -9.17 8.99 -19.83
CA THR A 248 -8.67 10.33 -19.49
C THR A 248 -7.20 10.30 -19.02
N GLU A 249 -6.58 11.47 -18.93
CA GLU A 249 -5.21 11.60 -18.40
C GLU A 249 -5.11 11.06 -16.97
N PHE A 250 -6.08 11.40 -16.13
CA PHE A 250 -6.21 10.87 -14.77
C PHE A 250 -6.36 9.33 -14.76
N GLY A 251 -7.15 8.79 -15.68
CA GLY A 251 -7.30 7.35 -15.88
C GLY A 251 -6.00 6.65 -16.26
N ALA A 252 -5.22 7.25 -17.17
CA ALA A 252 -3.92 6.73 -17.59
C ALA A 252 -2.87 6.81 -16.48
N GLU A 253 -2.82 7.90 -15.71
CA GLU A 253 -1.96 8.00 -14.52
C GLU A 253 -2.28 6.92 -13.49
N SER A 254 -3.58 6.68 -13.26
CA SER A 254 -4.06 5.65 -12.35
C SER A 254 -3.66 4.24 -12.79
N ILE A 255 -3.64 3.96 -14.09
CA ILE A 255 -3.19 2.68 -14.64
C ILE A 255 -1.68 2.49 -14.47
N ILE A 256 -0.88 3.54 -14.71
CA ILE A 256 0.58 3.50 -14.51
C ILE A 256 0.92 3.27 -13.04
N ALA A 257 0.16 3.89 -12.13
CA ALA A 257 0.28 3.69 -10.69
C ALA A 257 -0.21 2.31 -10.20
N THR A 258 -0.90 1.54 -11.03
CA THR A 258 -1.45 0.23 -10.66
C THR A 258 -0.36 -0.86 -10.74
N PRO A 259 -0.15 -1.67 -9.68
CA PRO A 259 0.84 -2.74 -9.70
C PRO A 259 0.59 -3.75 -10.83
N ILE A 260 1.65 -4.14 -11.56
CA ILE A 260 1.59 -5.06 -12.71
C ILE A 260 0.88 -6.39 -12.37
N GLY A 261 0.97 -6.86 -11.12
CA GLY A 261 0.31 -8.07 -10.63
C GLY A 261 -1.22 -7.99 -10.56
N GLN A 262 -1.79 -6.78 -10.55
CA GLN A 262 -3.25 -6.54 -10.51
C GLN A 262 -3.92 -6.59 -11.89
N PHE A 263 -3.14 -6.75 -12.97
CA PHE A 263 -3.67 -7.02 -14.32
C PHE A 263 -3.92 -8.52 -14.57
N ARG A 264 -3.91 -9.35 -13.52
CA ARG A 264 -4.25 -10.78 -13.58
C ARG A 264 -5.78 -10.97 -13.59
N GLY A 265 -6.26 -11.91 -14.41
CA GLY A 265 -7.68 -12.11 -14.71
C GLY A 265 -8.59 -12.40 -13.50
N ASP A 266 -8.03 -12.83 -12.37
CA ASP A 266 -8.78 -13.17 -11.15
C ASP A 266 -9.37 -11.94 -10.45
N PHE A 267 -8.81 -10.74 -10.65
CA PHE A 267 -9.33 -9.48 -10.08
C PHE A 267 -10.37 -8.81 -10.99
N THR A 268 -10.37 -9.13 -12.29
CA THR A 268 -11.18 -8.45 -13.31
C THR A 268 -12.69 -8.66 -13.11
N ALA A 269 -13.11 -9.83 -12.60
CA ALA A 269 -14.52 -10.12 -12.37
C ALA A 269 -15.09 -9.34 -11.16
N SER A 270 -14.32 -9.22 -10.09
CA SER A 270 -14.71 -8.48 -8.88
C SER A 270 -14.75 -6.97 -9.13
N ASP A 271 -13.76 -6.45 -9.86
CA ASP A 271 -13.67 -5.02 -10.20
C ASP A 271 -14.78 -4.59 -11.16
N ARG A 272 -15.14 -5.45 -12.12
CA ARG A 272 -16.26 -5.21 -13.02
C ARG A 272 -17.60 -5.13 -12.28
N HIS A 273 -17.85 -6.06 -11.36
CA HIS A 273 -19.07 -6.03 -10.55
C HIS A 273 -19.15 -4.79 -9.66
N THR A 274 -18.00 -4.31 -9.16
CA THR A 274 -17.92 -3.06 -8.38
C THR A 274 -18.22 -1.84 -9.24
N LEU A 275 -17.63 -1.76 -10.44
CA LEU A 275 -17.90 -0.69 -11.40
C LEU A 275 -19.39 -0.65 -11.81
N GLU A 276 -19.99 -1.80 -12.13
CA GLU A 276 -21.41 -1.90 -12.49
C GLU A 276 -22.34 -1.38 -11.38
N ALA A 277 -22.02 -1.69 -10.11
CA ALA A 277 -22.76 -1.18 -8.95
C ALA A 277 -22.62 0.35 -8.80
N MET A 278 -21.41 0.89 -8.98
CA MET A 278 -21.16 2.33 -8.93
C MET A 278 -21.88 3.09 -10.04
N GLU A 279 -21.87 2.56 -11.28
CA GLU A 279 -22.58 3.19 -12.40
C GLU A 279 -24.10 3.14 -12.26
N GLN A 280 -24.65 2.05 -11.69
CA GLN A 280 -26.09 1.98 -11.40
C GLN A 280 -26.51 3.00 -10.35
N GLN A 281 -25.71 3.16 -9.30
CA GLN A 281 -25.96 4.15 -8.26
C GLN A 281 -25.90 5.58 -8.82
N TYR A 282 -24.93 5.88 -9.68
CA TYR A 282 -24.78 7.17 -10.34
C TYR A 282 -25.97 7.50 -11.26
N ARG A 283 -26.44 6.54 -12.07
CA ARG A 283 -27.61 6.72 -12.97
C ARG A 283 -28.95 6.86 -12.25
N SER A 284 -29.02 6.49 -10.97
CA SER A 284 -30.24 6.53 -10.16
C SER A 284 -30.44 7.85 -9.39
N ARG A 285 -29.46 8.77 -9.48
CA ARG A 285 -29.53 10.14 -8.97
C ARG A 285 -29.95 11.09 -10.09
#